data_AF-A0A075MVI2-F1
#
_entry.id   AF-A0A075MVI2-F1
#
_cell.length_a   1.000
_cell.length_b   1.000
_cell.length_c   1.000
_cell.angle_alpha   90.00
_cell.angle_beta   90.00
_cell.angle_gamma   90.00
#
_symmetry.space_group_name_H-M   'P 1'
#
loop_
_entity.id
_entity.type
_entity.pdbx_description
1 polymer ?
#
loop_
_entity_poly.entity_id
_entity_poly.type
_entity_poly.pdbx_seq_one_letter_code
_entity_poly.pdbx_strand_id
1 'polypeptide(L)'
;MSSPFDEWFSKRRRAWFPDVDEMMRDMDKMMAEAFKNFEKQVPKNLVKERKLDDGSTVREMGPIVYGYSVKIGPDGKPQVRKFGNIDAFPNLLGGGLAVREEREPLVDVIKGSDDVRVVAELPGVNKDDLHLTADENSVTIESLTGEPRYRKVVDLPEPVDPKTAKSTYKNGVLEVALKLRRKSDSGVSIKID
;
A
#
# COMPACT_ATOMS: atom_id res chain seq x y z
N MET A 1 18.01 -11.73 -20.64
CA MET A 1 18.33 -13.01 -19.97
C MET A 1 17.52 -13.04 -18.69
N SER A 2 16.55 -13.93 -18.58
CA SER A 2 15.71 -14.11 -17.38
C SER A 2 16.57 -14.68 -16.26
N SER A 3 16.41 -14.18 -15.04
CA SER A 3 17.15 -14.75 -13.90
C SER A 3 16.62 -16.15 -13.57
N PRO A 4 17.41 -17.03 -12.92
CA PRO A 4 16.92 -18.33 -12.43
C PRO A 4 15.71 -18.20 -11.49
N PHE A 5 15.57 -17.03 -10.85
CA PHE A 5 14.41 -16.66 -10.05
C PHE A 5 13.17 -16.37 -10.93
N ASP A 6 13.33 -15.68 -12.07
CA ASP A 6 12.25 -15.45 -13.05
C ASP A 6 11.74 -16.75 -13.70
N GLU A 7 12.63 -17.70 -13.99
CA GLU A 7 12.23 -19.00 -14.52
C GLU A 7 11.47 -19.85 -13.50
N TRP A 8 11.91 -19.82 -12.24
CA TRP A 8 11.21 -20.49 -11.14
C TRP A 8 9.82 -19.86 -10.89
N PHE A 9 9.72 -18.53 -10.89
CA PHE A 9 8.46 -17.80 -10.75
C PHE A 9 7.53 -17.95 -11.96
N SER A 10 8.06 -18.00 -13.18
CA SER A 10 7.24 -18.15 -14.40
C SER A 10 6.66 -19.55 -14.54
N LYS A 11 7.44 -20.61 -14.27
CA LYS A 11 6.94 -21.99 -14.28
C LYS A 11 5.90 -22.25 -13.19
N ARG A 12 6.09 -21.73 -11.96
CA ARG A 12 5.10 -21.87 -10.88
C ARG A 12 3.85 -21.00 -11.09
N ARG A 13 3.99 -19.78 -11.63
CA ARG A 13 2.83 -18.94 -12.00
C ARG A 13 1.91 -19.63 -13.00
N ARG A 14 2.47 -20.20 -14.06
CA ARG A 14 1.69 -20.84 -15.13
C ARG A 14 0.90 -22.08 -14.65
N ALA A 15 1.37 -22.75 -13.61
CA ALA A 15 0.73 -23.92 -13.02
C ALA A 15 -0.37 -23.58 -11.98
N TRP A 16 -0.33 -22.39 -11.38
CA TRP A 16 -1.27 -21.96 -10.33
C TRP A 16 -2.23 -20.86 -10.77
N PHE A 17 -1.90 -20.14 -11.84
CA PHE A 17 -2.66 -19.00 -12.33
C PHE A 17 -2.67 -18.94 -13.86
N PRO A 18 -3.37 -19.86 -14.54
CA PRO A 18 -3.51 -19.80 -16.00
C PRO A 18 -4.04 -18.44 -16.50
N ASP A 19 -4.83 -17.75 -15.67
CA ASP A 19 -5.50 -16.48 -16.01
C ASP A 19 -4.75 -15.21 -15.56
N VAL A 20 -3.61 -15.31 -14.86
CA VAL A 20 -2.88 -14.10 -14.39
C VAL A 20 -2.17 -13.38 -15.54
N ASP A 21 -1.65 -14.11 -16.53
CA ASP A 21 -1.05 -13.49 -17.71
C ASP A 21 -2.10 -12.74 -18.54
N GLU A 22 -3.34 -13.25 -18.58
CA GLU A 22 -4.47 -12.58 -19.22
C GLU A 22 -4.93 -11.36 -18.41
N MET A 23 -5.07 -11.51 -17.08
CA MET A 23 -5.36 -10.41 -16.15
C MET A 23 -4.34 -9.27 -16.25
N MET A 24 -3.05 -9.57 -16.37
CA MET A 24 -2.01 -8.54 -16.54
C MET A 24 -2.12 -7.84 -17.89
N ARG A 25 -2.36 -8.57 -18.98
CA ARG A 25 -2.56 -7.97 -20.30
C ARG A 25 -3.80 -7.09 -20.35
N ASP A 26 -4.87 -7.48 -19.67
CA ASP A 26 -6.09 -6.68 -19.59
C ASP A 26 -5.89 -5.44 -18.72
N MET A 27 -5.15 -5.55 -17.61
CA MET A 27 -4.70 -4.38 -16.84
C MET A 27 -3.84 -3.42 -17.68
N ASP A 28 -2.89 -3.93 -18.48
CA ASP A 28 -2.04 -3.10 -19.35
C ASP A 28 -2.87 -2.35 -20.41
N LYS A 29 -3.88 -3.01 -20.99
CA LYS A 29 -4.81 -2.36 -21.93
C LYS A 29 -5.67 -1.30 -21.25
N MET A 30 -6.23 -1.61 -20.07
CA MET A 30 -6.98 -0.63 -19.29
C MET A 30 -6.09 0.55 -18.91
N MET A 31 -4.82 0.32 -18.53
CA MET A 31 -3.81 1.35 -18.27
C MET A 31 -3.66 2.27 -19.47
N ALA A 32 -3.40 1.70 -20.64
CA ALA A 32 -3.19 2.47 -21.86
C ALA A 32 -4.39 3.36 -22.22
N GLU A 33 -5.62 2.89 -22.01
CA GLU A 33 -6.83 3.70 -22.24
C GLU A 33 -7.02 4.77 -21.18
N ALA A 34 -6.78 4.43 -19.92
CA ALA A 34 -6.93 5.35 -18.81
C ALA A 34 -5.91 6.49 -18.89
N PHE A 35 -4.68 6.22 -19.34
CA PHE A 35 -3.64 7.22 -19.61
C PHE A 35 -4.03 8.26 -20.66
N LYS A 36 -4.85 7.90 -21.66
CA LYS A 36 -5.30 8.87 -22.69
C LYS A 36 -6.16 10.00 -22.12
N ASN A 37 -6.88 9.76 -21.03
CA ASN A 37 -7.73 10.76 -20.36
C ASN A 37 -7.12 11.30 -19.05
N PHE A 38 -5.96 10.77 -18.66
CA PHE A 38 -5.31 11.00 -17.39
C PHE A 38 -4.82 12.44 -17.21
N GLU A 39 -4.26 13.07 -18.25
CA GLU A 39 -3.71 14.43 -18.17
C GLU A 39 -4.71 15.47 -17.66
N LYS A 40 -6.01 15.27 -17.90
CA LYS A 40 -7.08 16.18 -17.47
C LYS A 40 -7.51 15.98 -16.02
N GLN A 41 -7.12 14.87 -15.40
CA GLN A 41 -7.56 14.44 -14.07
C GLN A 41 -6.43 14.45 -13.02
N VAL A 42 -5.20 14.73 -13.42
CA VAL A 42 -4.06 14.85 -12.50
C VAL A 42 -4.18 16.14 -11.66
N PRO A 43 -4.07 16.06 -10.32
CA PRO A 43 -4.00 17.21 -9.43
C PRO A 43 -2.92 18.22 -9.85
N LYS A 44 -3.25 19.53 -9.81
CA LYS A 44 -2.35 20.60 -10.26
C LYS A 44 -1.00 20.64 -9.52
N ASN A 45 -0.96 20.21 -8.26
CA ASN A 45 0.27 20.12 -7.47
C ASN A 45 1.23 19.03 -7.93
N LEU A 46 0.78 18.05 -8.73
CA LEU A 46 1.64 17.05 -9.37
C LEU A 46 2.15 17.48 -10.75
N VAL A 47 1.81 18.69 -11.20
CA VAL A 47 2.27 19.26 -12.49
C VAL A 47 3.22 20.41 -12.19
N LYS A 48 4.50 20.21 -12.47
CA LYS A 48 5.54 21.25 -12.37
C LYS A 48 5.81 21.81 -13.77
N GLU A 49 5.59 23.10 -13.96
CA GLU A 49 5.93 23.80 -15.22
C GLU A 49 7.31 24.43 -15.07
N ARG A 50 8.25 24.04 -15.93
CA ARG A 50 9.59 24.64 -15.98
C ARG A 50 9.78 25.31 -17.34
N LYS A 51 10.17 26.58 -17.32
CA LYS A 51 10.64 27.28 -18.54
C LYS A 51 12.10 26.92 -18.80
N LEU A 52 12.40 26.53 -20.03
CA LEU A 52 13.75 26.31 -20.53
C LEU A 52 14.36 27.63 -21.02
N ASP A 53 15.68 27.64 -21.16
CA ASP A 53 16.45 28.82 -21.57
C ASP A 53 16.10 29.29 -23.00
N ASP A 54 15.50 28.41 -23.81
CA ASP A 54 14.98 28.71 -25.16
C ASP A 54 13.56 29.30 -25.15
N GLY A 55 12.97 29.54 -23.98
CA GLY A 55 11.63 30.09 -23.80
C GLY A 55 10.49 29.08 -23.91
N SER A 56 10.78 27.80 -24.20
CA SER A 56 9.78 26.73 -24.18
C SER A 56 9.42 26.33 -22.74
N THR A 57 8.19 25.88 -22.53
CA THR A 57 7.74 25.35 -21.22
C THR A 57 7.69 23.84 -21.28
N VAL A 58 8.43 23.17 -20.40
CA VAL A 58 8.33 21.74 -20.16
C VAL A 58 7.39 21.51 -18.98
N ARG A 59 6.39 20.66 -19.19
CA ARG A 59 5.51 20.14 -18.14
C ARG A 59 6.05 18.82 -17.62
N GLU A 60 6.47 18.80 -16.36
CA GLU A 60 6.83 17.59 -15.64
C GLU A 60 5.63 17.14 -14.79
N MET A 61 5.12 15.93 -15.05
CA MET A 61 4.03 15.32 -14.29
C MET A 61 4.56 14.20 -13.40
N GLY A 62 4.29 14.27 -12.09
CA GLY A 62 4.57 13.19 -11.15
C GLY A 62 5.34 13.58 -9.88
N PRO A 63 5.75 12.59 -9.07
CA PRO A 63 5.75 11.16 -9.39
C PRO A 63 4.39 10.51 -9.13
N ILE A 64 3.89 9.79 -10.15
CA ILE A 64 2.71 8.92 -10.07
C ILE A 64 3.21 7.49 -9.90
N VAL A 65 2.74 6.82 -8.87
CA VAL A 65 3.16 5.47 -8.49
C VAL A 65 1.92 4.58 -8.46
N TYR A 66 1.99 3.47 -9.19
CA TYR A 66 1.00 2.41 -9.12
C TYR A 66 1.73 1.08 -9.04
N GLY A 67 1.37 0.28 -8.04
CA GLY A 67 1.92 -1.05 -7.91
C GLY A 67 0.97 -1.98 -7.18
N TYR A 68 1.22 -3.27 -7.36
CA TYR A 68 0.58 -4.33 -6.63
C TYR A 68 1.64 -5.30 -6.10
N SER A 69 1.35 -5.90 -4.95
CA SER A 69 2.14 -6.95 -4.32
C SER A 69 1.28 -8.20 -4.21
N VAL A 70 1.84 -9.36 -4.53
CA VAL A 70 1.16 -10.66 -4.45
C VAL A 70 1.91 -11.53 -3.45
N LYS A 71 1.25 -11.90 -2.36
CA LYS A 71 1.78 -12.83 -1.36
C LYS A 71 1.00 -14.14 -1.42
N ILE A 72 1.70 -15.26 -1.54
CA ILE A 72 1.06 -16.58 -1.51
C ILE A 72 0.94 -17.04 -0.07
N GLY A 73 -0.30 -17.25 0.38
CA GLY A 73 -0.59 -17.76 1.72
C GLY A 73 -0.23 -19.24 1.87
N PRO A 74 -0.09 -19.73 3.12
CA PRO A 74 0.13 -21.15 3.41
C PRO A 74 -1.03 -22.05 2.97
N ASP A 75 -2.23 -21.48 2.78
CA ASP A 75 -3.41 -22.09 2.19
C ASP A 75 -3.38 -22.14 0.64
N GLY A 76 -2.31 -21.64 0.03
CA GLY A 76 -2.12 -21.57 -1.42
C GLY A 76 -2.91 -20.45 -2.10
N LYS A 77 -3.63 -19.59 -1.35
CA LYS A 77 -4.40 -18.49 -1.95
C LYS A 77 -3.53 -17.24 -2.12
N PRO A 78 -3.63 -16.53 -3.25
CA PRO A 78 -2.95 -15.25 -3.43
C PRO A 78 -3.62 -14.14 -2.62
N GLN A 79 -2.82 -13.35 -1.93
CA GLN A 79 -3.22 -12.08 -1.33
C GLN A 79 -2.63 -10.95 -2.17
N VAL A 80 -3.48 -10.25 -2.92
CA VAL A 80 -3.08 -9.11 -3.74
C VAL A 80 -3.30 -7.83 -2.95
N ARG A 81 -2.26 -7.00 -2.83
CA ARG A 81 -2.31 -5.67 -2.19
C ARG A 81 -1.90 -4.61 -3.19
N LYS A 82 -2.56 -3.46 -3.20
CA LYS A 82 -2.20 -2.31 -4.04
C LYS A 82 -1.41 -1.30 -3.22
N PHE A 83 -0.57 -0.50 -3.87
CA PHE A 83 0.17 0.61 -3.26
C PHE A 83 0.40 1.72 -4.29
N GLY A 84 0.81 2.91 -3.82
CA GLY A 84 0.99 4.09 -4.64
C GLY A 84 -0.15 5.10 -4.50
N ASN A 85 -0.33 6.00 -5.46
CA ASN A 85 -1.28 7.11 -5.38
C ASN A 85 -2.37 7.09 -6.45
N ILE A 86 -2.65 5.93 -7.03
CA ILE A 86 -3.79 5.73 -7.95
C ILE A 86 -4.87 4.96 -7.20
N ASP A 87 -6.01 5.60 -6.93
CA ASP A 87 -7.13 4.99 -6.19
C ASP A 87 -7.92 3.98 -7.03
N ALA A 88 -7.96 4.15 -8.36
CA ALA A 88 -8.82 3.37 -9.22
C ALA A 88 -8.26 3.22 -10.64
N PHE A 89 -7.91 1.99 -11.01
CA PHE A 89 -8.25 1.51 -12.34
C PHE A 89 -9.77 1.52 -12.46
N PRO A 90 -10.33 1.85 -13.63
CA PRO A 90 -11.67 2.39 -13.76
C PRO A 90 -12.64 1.52 -12.98
N ASN A 91 -13.46 2.15 -12.14
CA ASN A 91 -14.68 1.49 -11.71
C ASN A 91 -15.31 0.89 -12.97
N LEU A 92 -15.81 -0.34 -12.88
CA LEU A 92 -16.56 -1.05 -13.93
C LEU A 92 -17.70 -0.19 -14.57
N LEU A 93 -17.98 0.98 -13.98
CA LEU A 93 -18.96 2.00 -14.33
C LEU A 93 -18.35 3.32 -14.89
N GLY A 94 -17.13 3.31 -15.44
CA GLY A 94 -16.64 4.43 -16.27
C GLY A 94 -16.10 5.66 -15.51
N GLY A 95 -15.59 5.50 -14.29
CA GLY A 95 -14.87 6.56 -13.57
C GLY A 95 -13.39 6.57 -13.95
N GLY A 96 -12.85 7.73 -14.34
CA GLY A 96 -11.43 7.88 -14.73
C GLY A 96 -10.43 7.68 -13.58
N LEU A 97 -9.13 7.77 -13.91
CA LEU A 97 -8.01 7.64 -12.97
C LEU A 97 -7.99 8.81 -11.98
N ALA A 98 -8.36 8.55 -10.73
CA ALA A 98 -8.16 9.49 -9.63
C ALA A 98 -6.76 9.30 -9.03
N VAL A 99 -5.92 10.34 -9.13
CA VAL A 99 -4.60 10.39 -8.49
C VAL A 99 -4.71 11.19 -7.21
N ARG A 100 -4.26 10.61 -6.10
CA ARG A 100 -4.11 11.32 -4.82
C ARG A 100 -2.73 11.96 -4.72
N GLU A 101 -2.64 13.03 -3.94
CA GLU A 101 -1.35 13.59 -3.55
C GLU A 101 -0.60 12.64 -2.61
N GLU A 102 -1.35 12.04 -1.67
CA GLU A 102 -0.83 11.06 -0.72
C GLU A 102 -0.71 9.67 -1.36
N ARG A 103 0.42 9.01 -1.10
CA ARG A 103 0.67 7.63 -1.51
C ARG A 103 0.28 6.67 -0.40
N GLU A 104 -0.30 5.53 -0.78
CA GLU A 104 -0.35 4.38 0.11
C GLU A 104 1.03 3.68 0.10
N PRO A 105 1.71 3.56 1.26
CA PRO A 105 2.91 2.75 1.39
C PRO A 105 2.59 1.26 1.25
N LEU A 106 3.60 0.48 0.88
CA LEU A 106 3.51 -0.96 0.97
C LEU A 106 3.57 -1.38 2.44
N VAL A 107 2.59 -2.16 2.88
CA VAL A 107 2.49 -2.62 4.28
C VAL A 107 2.35 -4.14 4.35
N ASP A 108 3.06 -4.75 5.30
CA ASP A 108 2.80 -6.12 5.76
C ASP A 108 2.43 -6.17 7.24
N VAL A 109 1.48 -7.07 7.55
CA VAL A 109 1.00 -7.30 8.92
C VAL A 109 1.28 -8.75 9.26
N ILE A 110 2.07 -8.95 10.31
CA ILE A 110 2.56 -10.25 10.75
C ILE A 110 2.00 -10.50 12.15
N LYS A 111 1.13 -11.48 12.27
CA LYS A 111 0.61 -11.93 13.57
C LYS A 111 1.58 -12.96 14.18
N GLY A 112 2.10 -12.64 15.37
CA GLY A 112 2.84 -13.57 16.24
C GLY A 112 1.91 -14.30 17.23
N SER A 113 2.51 -14.97 18.22
CA SER A 113 1.76 -15.61 19.31
C SER A 113 1.17 -14.61 20.28
N ASP A 114 1.94 -13.57 20.61
CA ASP A 114 1.63 -12.60 21.67
C ASP A 114 1.63 -11.15 21.18
N ASP A 115 2.00 -10.93 19.91
CA ASP A 115 2.13 -9.60 19.30
C ASP A 115 1.68 -9.58 17.84
N VAL A 116 1.43 -8.38 17.34
CA VAL A 116 1.24 -8.07 15.92
C VAL A 116 2.33 -7.09 15.51
N ARG A 117 2.98 -7.37 14.39
CA ARG A 117 3.97 -6.48 13.77
C ARG A 117 3.43 -5.90 12.48
N VAL A 118 3.50 -4.58 12.34
CA VAL A 118 3.18 -3.84 11.12
C VAL A 118 4.48 -3.31 10.55
N VAL A 119 4.79 -3.67 9.30
CA VAL A 119 6.00 -3.22 8.58
C VAL A 119 5.56 -2.39 7.39
N ALA A 120 6.07 -1.16 7.26
CA ALA A 120 5.71 -0.23 6.18
C ALA A 120 6.96 0.35 5.49
N GLU A 121 6.92 0.38 4.17
CA GLU A 121 7.97 1.01 3.34
C GLU A 121 7.60 2.47 3.02
N LEU A 122 8.46 3.38 3.48
CA LEU A 122 8.30 4.84 3.43
C LEU A 122 9.60 5.50 2.93
N PRO A 123 10.02 5.23 1.68
CA PRO A 123 11.25 5.79 1.13
C PRO A 123 11.12 7.31 0.97
N GLY A 124 12.19 8.03 1.34
CA GLY A 124 12.30 9.49 1.20
C GLY A 124 11.64 10.31 2.32
N VAL A 125 11.06 9.67 3.35
CA VAL A 125 10.46 10.36 4.49
C VAL A 125 11.47 10.46 5.63
N ASN A 126 11.54 11.61 6.32
CA ASN A 126 12.34 11.69 7.55
C ASN A 126 11.55 11.16 8.73
N LYS A 127 12.26 10.60 9.72
CA LYS A 127 11.64 10.09 10.95
C LYS A 127 10.78 11.13 11.66
N ASP A 128 11.25 12.38 11.70
CA ASP A 128 10.60 13.46 12.44
C ASP A 128 9.33 13.97 11.73
N ASP A 129 9.14 13.62 10.45
CA ASP A 129 7.94 13.92 9.67
C ASP A 129 6.87 12.81 9.80
N LEU A 130 7.18 11.69 10.46
CA LEU A 130 6.27 10.55 10.62
C LEU A 130 5.40 10.68 11.87
N HIS A 131 4.11 10.47 11.66
CA HIS A 131 3.10 10.41 12.70
C HIS A 131 2.42 9.04 12.70
N LEU A 132 2.36 8.43 13.89
CA LEU A 132 1.80 7.10 14.10
C LEU A 132 0.72 7.17 15.17
N THR A 133 -0.47 6.69 14.84
CA THR A 133 -1.53 6.47 15.82
C THR A 133 -1.99 5.02 15.76
N ALA A 134 -2.37 4.47 16.92
CA ALA A 134 -2.86 3.13 17.02
C ALA A 134 -4.06 3.09 17.96
N ASP A 135 -5.08 2.34 17.58
CA ASP A 135 -6.18 1.94 18.44
C ASP A 135 -6.16 0.41 18.63
N GLU A 136 -7.18 -0.15 19.26
CA GLU A 136 -7.22 -1.60 19.52
C GLU A 136 -7.20 -2.43 18.23
N ASN A 137 -7.70 -1.91 17.11
CA ASN A 137 -7.95 -2.65 15.87
C ASN A 137 -7.19 -2.09 14.65
N SER A 138 -6.56 -0.92 14.74
CA SER A 138 -5.90 -0.30 13.60
C SER A 138 -4.61 0.44 13.96
N VAL A 139 -3.72 0.57 12.97
CA VAL A 139 -2.56 1.46 13.00
C VAL A 139 -2.65 2.42 11.83
N THR A 140 -2.61 3.72 12.10
CA THR A 140 -2.55 4.76 11.07
C THR A 140 -1.12 5.29 10.95
N ILE A 141 -0.65 5.35 9.71
CA ILE A 141 0.69 5.80 9.33
C ILE A 141 0.53 7.01 8.42
N GLU A 142 1.07 8.16 8.84
CA GLU A 142 0.94 9.43 8.13
C GLU A 142 2.29 10.17 8.10
N SER A 143 2.64 10.78 6.98
CA SER A 143 3.73 11.77 6.91
C SER A 143 3.13 13.18 6.86
N LEU A 144 3.42 14.01 7.86
CA LEU A 144 2.79 15.32 8.00
C LEU A 144 3.36 16.36 7.04
N THR A 145 4.67 16.29 6.81
CA THR A 145 5.47 17.30 6.11
C THR A 145 6.46 16.66 5.13
N GLY A 146 6.84 17.41 4.10
CA GLY A 146 7.75 16.96 3.05
C GLY A 146 7.09 16.20 1.90
N GLU A 147 7.91 15.89 0.88
CA GLU A 147 7.55 14.98 -0.22
C GLU A 147 8.52 13.80 -0.21
N PRO A 148 8.06 12.56 -0.42
CA PRO A 148 6.68 12.16 -0.73
C PRO A 148 5.75 12.07 0.49
N ARG A 149 4.47 12.44 0.30
CA ARG A 149 3.43 12.25 1.33
C ARG A 149 2.89 10.82 1.31
N TYR A 150 2.80 10.18 2.47
CA TYR A 150 2.16 8.87 2.67
C TYR A 150 1.02 8.94 3.68
N ARG A 151 -0.02 8.14 3.43
CA ARG A 151 -1.10 7.91 4.38
C ARG A 151 -1.67 6.50 4.22
N LYS A 152 -1.82 5.76 5.32
CA LYS A 152 -2.52 4.47 5.35
C LYS A 152 -3.10 4.16 6.71
N VAL A 153 -4.33 3.66 6.72
CA VAL A 153 -4.92 2.96 7.86
C VAL A 153 -4.77 1.46 7.63
N VAL A 154 -4.19 0.77 8.61
CA VAL A 154 -3.86 -0.64 8.56
C VAL A 154 -4.73 -1.36 9.59
N ASP A 155 -5.68 -2.15 9.12
CA ASP A 155 -6.49 -3.00 9.99
C ASP A 155 -5.65 -4.14 10.56
N LEU A 156 -5.79 -4.37 11.87
CA LEU A 156 -5.10 -5.42 12.59
C LEU A 156 -5.94 -6.71 12.61
N PRO A 157 -5.30 -7.88 12.52
CA PRO A 157 -6.01 -9.16 12.50
C PRO A 157 -6.64 -9.51 13.85
N GLU A 158 -6.14 -8.94 14.95
CA GLU A 158 -6.65 -9.14 16.31
C GLU A 158 -6.46 -7.89 17.17
N PRO A 159 -7.30 -7.70 18.21
CA PRO A 159 -7.18 -6.58 19.12
C PRO A 159 -5.84 -6.54 19.86
N VAL A 160 -5.20 -5.37 19.88
CA VAL A 160 -3.92 -5.11 20.56
C VAL A 160 -4.08 -4.14 21.74
N ASP A 161 -3.05 -4.02 22.57
CA ASP A 161 -2.92 -2.93 23.54
C ASP A 161 -2.01 -1.82 22.97
N PRO A 162 -2.56 -0.67 22.53
CA PRO A 162 -1.78 0.42 21.93
C PRO A 162 -0.68 0.96 22.84
N LYS A 163 -0.84 0.85 24.18
CA LYS A 163 0.13 1.35 25.15
C LYS A 163 1.42 0.54 25.16
N THR A 164 1.40 -0.66 24.57
CA THR A 164 2.56 -1.55 24.47
C THR A 164 3.37 -1.33 23.19
N ALA A 165 2.94 -0.40 22.33
CA ALA A 165 3.56 -0.15 21.03
C ALA A 165 5.05 0.19 21.15
N LYS A 166 5.85 -0.44 20.30
CA LYS A 166 7.26 -0.10 20.06
C LYS A 166 7.47 0.07 18.57
N SER A 167 8.29 1.04 18.19
CA SER A 167 8.61 1.26 16.78
C SER A 167 10.09 1.45 16.52
N THR A 168 10.52 1.05 15.33
CA THR A 168 11.85 1.35 14.79
C THR A 168 11.71 1.87 13.36
N TYR A 169 12.58 2.80 12.98
CA TYR A 169 12.60 3.34 11.63
C TYR A 169 14.05 3.39 11.13
N LYS A 170 14.34 2.66 10.06
CA LYS A 170 15.68 2.57 9.49
C LYS A 170 15.61 2.42 7.97
N ASN A 171 16.38 3.24 7.25
CA ASN A 171 16.52 3.16 5.79
C ASN A 171 15.17 3.18 5.04
N GLY A 172 14.22 3.99 5.49
CA GLY A 172 12.89 4.05 4.85
C GLY A 172 11.92 2.97 5.30
N VAL A 173 12.29 2.06 6.21
CA VAL A 173 11.39 0.99 6.69
C VAL A 173 10.98 1.27 8.12
N LEU A 174 9.67 1.36 8.33
CA LEU A 174 9.03 1.45 9.65
C LEU A 174 8.59 0.05 10.10
N GLU A 175 8.96 -0.33 11.31
CA GLU A 175 8.43 -1.51 11.99
C GLU A 175 7.74 -1.06 13.28
N VAL A 176 6.50 -1.51 13.49
CA VAL A 176 5.71 -1.27 14.71
C VAL A 176 5.29 -2.61 15.29
N ALA A 177 5.59 -2.86 16.55
CA ALA A 177 5.18 -4.05 17.28
C ALA A 177 4.22 -3.69 18.42
N LEU A 178 3.06 -4.32 18.47
CA LEU A 178 2.02 -4.13 19.50
C LEU A 178 1.65 -5.48 20.11
N LYS A 179 1.54 -5.56 21.44
CA LYS A 179 1.12 -6.81 22.09
C LYS A 179 -0.37 -7.04 21.89
N LEU A 180 -0.75 -8.29 21.69
CA LEU A 180 -2.15 -8.70 21.67
C LEU A 180 -2.80 -8.40 23.03
N ARG A 181 -4.04 -7.93 22.98
CA ARG A 181 -4.83 -7.73 24.18
C ARG A 181 -5.17 -9.11 24.74
N ARG A 182 -4.74 -9.39 25.98
CA ARG A 182 -5.13 -10.64 26.64
C ARG A 182 -6.66 -10.69 26.72
N LYS A 183 -7.26 -11.77 26.23
CA LYS A 183 -8.68 -12.05 26.49
C LYS A 183 -8.84 -12.14 28.01
N SER A 184 -9.75 -11.36 28.59
CA SER A 184 -10.08 -11.54 30.00
C SER A 184 -10.77 -12.90 30.15
N ASP A 185 -10.16 -13.82 30.89
CA ASP A 185 -10.71 -15.15 31.18
C ASP A 185 -12.02 -15.09 31.99
N SER A 186 -12.45 -13.91 32.42
CA SER A 186 -13.74 -13.69 33.07
C SER A 186 -14.87 -13.61 32.04
N GLY A 187 -15.29 -14.75 31.52
CA GLY A 187 -16.61 -14.86 30.89
C GLY A 187 -17.68 -14.42 31.89
N VAL A 188 -18.64 -13.61 31.44
CA VAL A 188 -19.78 -13.19 32.27
C VAL A 188 -20.87 -14.25 32.13
N SER A 189 -21.36 -14.79 33.25
CA SER A 189 -22.51 -15.68 33.25
C SER A 189 -23.76 -14.90 32.84
N ILE A 190 -24.34 -15.25 31.70
CA ILE A 190 -25.62 -14.69 31.23
C ILE A 190 -26.73 -15.60 31.76
N LYS A 191 -27.71 -15.04 32.48
CA LYS A 191 -28.93 -15.77 32.83
C LYS A 191 -29.89 -15.73 31.65
N ILE A 192 -30.52 -16.87 31.38
CA ILE A 192 -31.59 -17.01 30.39
C ILE A 192 -32.91 -16.89 31.16
N ASP A 193 -33.79 -15.99 30.72
CA ASP A 193 -35.19 -15.88 31.16
C ASP A 193 -36.11 -16.67 30.21
#